data_AF-A0A316Z1X9-F1
#
_entry.id   AF-A0A316Z1X9-F1
#
_cell.length_a   1.000
_cell.length_b   1.000
_cell.length_c   1.000
_cell.angle_alpha   90.00
_cell.angle_beta   90.00
_cell.angle_gamma   90.00
#
_symmetry.space_group_name_H-M   'P 1'
#
loop_
_entity.id
_entity.type
_entity.pdbx_description
1 polymer ?
#
loop_
_entity_poly.entity_id
_entity_poly.type
_entity_poly.pdbx_seq_one_letter_code
_entity_poly.pdbx_strand_id
1 'polypeptide(L)'
;MRPTLNLFAKASRLPLNSKKANKDFYKGTGTGNIMRRKRLAVAIRTTGEQLYDEFDRPRTWNLMTHRLDEARIPSYIVPPGMADSRLRPLVFLGEKEDQGKGKDRPLPGYPMGHKMKARAGMDGAYYEQMREDIIERRDLRDASERDLSRAKTHK
;
A
#
# COMPACT_ATOMS: atom_id res chain seq x y z
N MET A 1 -32.97 -48.06 10.44
CA MET A 1 -32.93 -47.01 11.48
C MET A 1 -32.07 -45.86 10.94
N ARG A 2 -32.67 -44.71 10.60
CA ARG A 2 -31.90 -43.51 10.22
C ARG A 2 -31.35 -42.89 11.51
N PRO A 3 -30.04 -42.68 11.68
CA PRO A 3 -29.50 -42.10 12.89
C PRO A 3 -29.79 -40.59 12.90
N THR A 4 -30.89 -40.21 13.54
CA THR A 4 -31.28 -38.80 13.80
C THR A 4 -30.90 -38.43 15.23
N LEU A 5 -29.62 -38.56 15.60
CA LEU A 5 -29.15 -38.07 16.89
C LEU A 5 -28.94 -36.55 16.80
N ASN A 6 -29.81 -35.80 17.48
CA ASN A 6 -29.72 -34.35 17.72
C ASN A 6 -28.36 -33.90 18.32
N LEU A 7 -27.51 -34.83 18.75
CA LEU A 7 -26.14 -34.59 19.21
C LEU A 7 -25.19 -34.10 18.09
N PHE A 8 -25.44 -34.45 16.83
CA PHE A 8 -24.63 -33.95 15.69
C PHE A 8 -25.20 -32.67 15.06
N ALA A 9 -26.40 -32.23 15.45
CA ALA A 9 -27.03 -31.01 14.92
C ALA A 9 -26.30 -29.72 15.32
N LYS A 10 -25.35 -29.81 16.26
CA LYS A 10 -24.53 -28.70 16.79
C LYS A 10 -23.06 -28.82 16.42
N ALA A 11 -22.69 -29.51 15.34
CA ALA A 11 -21.42 -29.22 14.70
C ALA A 11 -21.42 -27.71 14.41
N SER A 12 -20.60 -26.98 15.18
CA SER A 12 -20.62 -25.54 15.29
C SER A 12 -20.72 -24.89 13.90
N ARG A 13 -21.79 -24.10 13.65
CA ARG A 13 -21.92 -23.29 12.41
C ARG A 13 -20.86 -22.18 12.34
N LEU A 14 -19.94 -22.13 13.30
CA LEU A 14 -18.82 -21.20 13.27
C LEU A 14 -17.90 -21.56 12.10
N PRO A 15 -17.26 -20.57 11.47
CA PRO A 15 -16.33 -20.80 10.39
C PRO A 15 -15.25 -21.82 10.78
N LEU A 16 -15.13 -22.89 9.99
CA LEU A 16 -14.09 -23.90 10.18
C LEU A 16 -12.71 -23.25 10.06
N ASN A 17 -11.80 -23.53 10.99
CA ASN A 17 -10.43 -23.03 10.96
C ASN A 17 -9.44 -24.19 10.87
N SER A 18 -8.18 -23.89 10.57
CA SER A 18 -7.11 -24.90 10.44
C SER A 18 -6.86 -25.72 11.71
N LYS A 19 -7.39 -25.31 12.87
CA LYS A 19 -7.19 -25.98 14.17
C LYS A 19 -8.33 -26.92 14.56
N LYS A 20 -9.46 -26.88 13.85
CA LYS A 20 -10.71 -27.58 14.22
C LYS A 20 -11.02 -28.80 13.34
N ALA A 21 -10.14 -29.15 12.42
CA ALA A 21 -10.38 -30.20 11.43
C ALA A 21 -9.28 -31.28 11.48
N ASN A 22 -9.44 -32.31 10.64
CA ASN A 22 -8.54 -33.46 10.58
C ASN A 22 -7.15 -33.11 10.02
N LYS A 23 -6.19 -34.04 10.14
CA LYS A 23 -4.79 -33.89 9.72
C LYS A 23 -4.62 -33.39 8.28
N ASP A 24 -5.51 -33.80 7.38
CA ASP A 24 -5.44 -33.46 5.96
C ASP A 24 -6.17 -32.16 5.60
N PHE A 25 -6.86 -31.54 6.56
CA PHE A 25 -7.53 -30.26 6.34
C PHE A 25 -6.53 -29.11 6.39
N TYR A 26 -6.07 -28.70 5.22
CA TYR A 26 -5.27 -27.50 5.07
C TYR A 26 -6.16 -26.27 4.86
N LYS A 27 -6.00 -25.25 5.70
CA LYS A 27 -6.58 -23.92 5.51
C LYS A 27 -5.55 -22.84 5.80
N GLY A 28 -5.33 -21.95 4.83
CA GLY A 28 -4.39 -20.84 4.94
C GLY A 28 -4.86 -19.73 5.89
N THR A 29 -3.92 -18.92 6.34
CA THR A 29 -4.12 -17.79 7.29
C THR A 29 -4.18 -16.42 6.61
N GLY A 30 -4.22 -16.36 5.28
CA GLY A 30 -4.26 -15.10 4.52
C GLY A 30 -2.91 -14.47 4.19
N THR A 31 -1.79 -15.17 4.43
CA THR A 31 -0.41 -14.65 4.31
C THR A 31 0.08 -14.43 2.86
N GLY A 32 -0.77 -14.64 1.84
CA GLY A 32 -0.36 -14.61 0.43
C GLY A 32 0.59 -15.76 0.04
N ASN A 33 0.86 -15.93 -1.25
CA ASN A 33 1.80 -16.95 -1.73
C ASN A 33 3.14 -16.32 -2.13
N ILE A 34 4.17 -16.52 -1.31
CA ILE A 34 5.54 -16.08 -1.57
C ILE A 34 6.42 -17.15 -2.21
N MET A 35 5.91 -18.37 -2.41
CA MET A 35 6.71 -19.47 -2.94
C MET A 35 6.65 -19.52 -4.47
N ARG A 36 7.77 -19.92 -5.08
CA ARG A 36 7.83 -20.28 -6.50
C ARG A 36 6.98 -21.52 -6.75
N ARG A 37 6.21 -21.49 -7.84
CA ARG A 37 5.42 -22.62 -8.31
C ARG A 37 6.14 -23.27 -9.48
N LYS A 38 6.34 -24.58 -9.42
CA LYS A 38 6.80 -25.37 -10.56
C LYS A 38 5.56 -25.89 -11.28
N ARG A 39 5.42 -25.53 -12.55
CA ARG A 39 4.40 -26.11 -13.42
C ARG A 39 4.86 -27.50 -13.86
N LEU A 40 4.03 -28.50 -13.63
CA LEU A 40 4.23 -29.87 -14.08
C LEU A 40 3.21 -30.15 -15.18
N ALA A 41 3.67 -30.63 -16.33
CA ALA A 41 2.78 -31.14 -17.36
C ALA A 41 2.07 -32.39 -16.83
N VAL A 42 0.74 -32.44 -16.98
CA VAL A 42 0.02 -33.69 -16.74
C VAL A 42 0.12 -34.48 -18.04
N ALA A 43 0.62 -35.71 -17.95
CA ALA A 43 0.83 -36.56 -19.11
C ALA A 43 0.05 -37.88 -18.98
N ILE A 44 -0.27 -38.48 -20.12
CA ILE A 44 -0.84 -39.83 -20.18
C ILE A 44 0.22 -40.80 -19.65
N ARG A 45 -0.14 -41.63 -18.66
CA ARG A 45 0.80 -42.52 -17.96
C ARG A 45 1.52 -43.51 -18.89
N THR A 46 0.85 -43.96 -19.95
CA THR A 46 1.34 -44.99 -20.86
C THR A 46 2.15 -44.43 -22.03
N THR A 47 1.72 -43.31 -22.62
CA THR A 47 2.37 -42.72 -23.81
C THR A 47 3.30 -41.55 -23.48
N GLY A 48 3.17 -40.95 -22.30
CA GLY A 48 3.96 -39.78 -21.90
C GLY A 48 3.53 -38.48 -22.60
N GLU A 49 2.49 -38.51 -23.43
CA GLU A 49 1.99 -37.35 -24.14
C GLU A 49 1.32 -36.37 -23.19
N GLN A 50 1.58 -35.08 -23.39
CA GLN A 50 1.00 -34.01 -22.57
C GLN A 50 -0.51 -33.90 -22.82
N LEU A 51 -1.28 -33.86 -21.73
CA LEU A 51 -2.72 -33.67 -21.80
C LEU A 51 -3.05 -32.20 -22.06
N TYR A 52 -4.08 -32.00 -22.88
CA TYR A 52 -4.69 -30.71 -23.16
C TYR A 52 -6.16 -30.72 -22.71
N ASP A 53 -6.68 -29.54 -22.41
CA ASP A 53 -8.08 -29.32 -22.07
C ASP A 53 -8.94 -29.17 -23.35
N GLU A 54 -10.26 -29.11 -23.20
CA GLU A 54 -11.23 -28.97 -24.32
C GLU A 54 -10.99 -27.72 -25.20
N PHE A 55 -10.30 -26.71 -24.67
CA PHE A 55 -9.92 -25.47 -25.36
C PHE A 55 -8.47 -25.47 -25.87
N ASP A 56 -7.86 -26.64 -26.04
CA ASP A 56 -6.47 -26.82 -26.50
C ASP A 56 -5.43 -26.12 -25.62
N ARG A 57 -5.71 -26.02 -24.31
CA ARG A 57 -4.78 -25.45 -23.34
C ARG A 57 -4.04 -26.58 -22.62
N PRO A 58 -2.72 -26.46 -22.39
CA PRO A 58 -1.96 -27.52 -21.73
C PRO A 58 -2.46 -27.73 -20.30
N ARG A 59 -2.90 -28.96 -20.02
CA ARG A 59 -3.36 -29.37 -18.69
C ARG A 59 -2.14 -29.52 -17.80
N THR A 60 -2.03 -28.66 -16.79
CA THR A 60 -0.85 -28.60 -15.92
C THR A 60 -1.23 -28.54 -14.45
N TRP A 61 -0.36 -29.10 -13.61
CA TRP A 61 -0.46 -29.01 -12.16
C TRP A 61 0.62 -28.08 -11.62
N ASN A 62 0.31 -27.30 -10.58
CA ASN A 62 1.29 -26.42 -9.94
C ASN A 62 1.76 -27.04 -8.62
N LEU A 63 3.03 -27.45 -8.57
CA LEU A 63 3.66 -27.87 -7.33
C LEU A 63 4.26 -26.65 -6.62
N MET A 64 3.90 -26.46 -5.36
CA MET A 64 4.54 -25.47 -4.50
C MET A 64 5.96 -25.96 -4.21
N THR A 65 6.96 -25.15 -4.57
CA THR A 65 8.36 -25.49 -4.29
C THR A 65 8.78 -24.89 -2.95
N HIS A 66 9.92 -25.35 -2.41
CA HIS A 66 10.53 -24.79 -1.20
C HIS A 66 11.33 -23.50 -1.46
N ARG A 67 11.34 -22.98 -2.70
CA ARG A 67 12.06 -21.75 -3.04
C ARG A 67 11.14 -20.54 -2.96
N LEU A 68 11.65 -19.47 -2.35
CA LEU A 68 10.97 -18.19 -2.30
C LEU A 68 11.02 -17.50 -3.66
N ASP A 69 9.94 -16.80 -3.99
CA ASP A 69 9.83 -15.91 -5.12
C ASP A 69 10.02 -14.47 -4.63
N GLU A 70 11.25 -13.97 -4.69
CA GLU A 70 11.63 -12.65 -4.17
C GLU A 70 10.76 -11.51 -4.74
N ALA A 71 10.30 -11.66 -5.99
CA ALA A 71 9.39 -10.69 -6.62
C ALA A 71 8.01 -10.61 -5.95
N ARG A 72 7.62 -11.63 -5.16
CA ARG A 72 6.36 -11.68 -4.43
C ARG A 72 6.51 -11.36 -2.95
N ILE A 73 7.74 -11.20 -2.45
CA ILE A 73 7.99 -10.84 -1.06
C ILE A 73 7.69 -9.35 -0.91
N PRO A 74 6.77 -8.94 -0.03
CA PRO A 74 6.53 -7.53 0.22
C PRO A 74 7.77 -6.89 0.86
N SER A 75 8.21 -5.76 0.33
CA SER A 75 9.28 -4.95 0.90
C SER A 75 8.70 -3.65 1.45
N TYR A 76 9.11 -3.29 2.67
CA TYR A 76 8.72 -2.04 3.30
C TYR A 76 9.83 -1.01 3.08
N ILE A 77 9.51 0.05 2.34
CA ILE A 77 10.46 1.13 2.04
C ILE A 77 10.42 2.12 3.20
N VAL A 78 11.55 2.28 3.89
CA VAL A 78 11.72 3.28 4.95
C VAL A 78 12.52 4.45 4.39
N PRO A 79 11.92 5.65 4.24
CA PRO A 79 12.64 6.81 3.74
C PRO A 79 13.80 7.21 4.67
N PRO A 80 14.97 7.60 4.13
CA PRO A 80 16.06 8.09 4.94
C PRO A 80 15.71 9.44 5.59
N GLY A 81 16.31 9.73 6.75
CA GLY A 81 16.15 11.04 7.43
C GLY A 81 14.82 11.24 8.17
N MET A 82 13.98 10.21 8.34
CA MET A 82 12.75 10.33 9.15
C MET A 82 13.04 10.69 10.61
N ALA A 83 14.17 10.24 11.16
CA ALA A 83 14.55 10.53 12.55
C ALA A 83 14.79 12.04 12.80
N ASP A 84 15.34 12.73 11.80
CA ASP A 84 15.64 14.17 11.86
C ASP A 84 14.46 15.04 11.41
N SER A 85 13.36 14.42 11.00
CA SER A 85 12.19 15.14 10.53
C SER A 85 11.58 15.97 11.67
N ARG A 86 11.29 17.25 11.38
CA ARG A 86 10.61 18.15 12.31
C ARG A 86 9.13 17.80 12.48
N LEU A 87 8.57 17.00 11.57
CA LEU A 87 7.17 16.60 11.57
C LEU A 87 6.95 15.52 12.62
N ARG A 88 5.96 15.74 13.49
CA ARG A 88 5.52 14.79 14.50
C ARG A 88 4.08 14.37 14.22
N PRO A 89 3.67 13.15 14.65
CA PRO A 89 2.29 12.70 14.44
C PRO A 89 1.26 13.53 15.21
N LEU A 90 1.68 14.23 16.26
CA LEU A 90 0.85 15.09 17.08
C LEU A 90 1.21 16.55 16.87
N VAL A 91 0.20 17.41 16.90
CA VAL A 91 0.32 18.87 16.73
C VAL A 91 -0.18 19.56 17.99
N PHE A 92 0.52 20.61 18.43
CA PHE A 92 0.10 21.44 19.56
C PHE A 92 -1.11 22.31 19.21
N LEU A 93 -2.10 22.39 20.10
CA LEU A 93 -3.39 23.06 19.90
C LEU A 93 -3.61 24.26 20.86
N GLY A 94 -2.61 24.67 21.65
CA GLY A 94 -2.73 25.76 22.63
C GLY A 94 -2.63 27.16 22.03
N GLU A 95 -2.80 28.19 22.88
CA GLU A 95 -2.81 29.60 22.48
C GLU A 95 -1.43 30.12 22.03
N LYS A 96 -1.46 31.11 21.13
CA LYS A 96 -0.37 31.53 20.25
C LYS A 96 0.80 32.29 20.91
N GLU A 97 0.77 32.59 22.20
CA GLU A 97 1.78 33.47 22.81
C GLU A 97 3.17 32.83 22.93
N ASP A 98 3.26 31.49 22.98
CA ASP A 98 4.55 30.78 23.17
C ASP A 98 5.15 30.17 21.89
N GLN A 99 4.45 30.17 20.76
CA GLN A 99 5.02 29.73 19.48
C GLN A 99 4.58 30.65 18.35
N GLY A 100 5.56 31.42 17.86
CA GLY A 100 5.37 32.51 16.91
C GLY A 100 4.37 32.23 15.79
N LYS A 101 3.39 33.15 15.69
CA LYS A 101 2.48 33.34 14.54
C LYS A 101 1.64 32.11 14.19
N GLY A 102 0.83 31.65 15.14
CA GLY A 102 0.00 30.46 14.93
C GLY A 102 -0.84 30.43 13.65
N LYS A 103 -1.56 31.45 13.18
CA LYS A 103 -2.65 31.28 12.18
C LYS A 103 -3.61 30.08 12.48
N ASP A 104 -4.78 30.14 11.88
CA ASP A 104 -5.83 29.14 12.11
C ASP A 104 -5.38 27.75 11.64
N ARG A 105 -6.06 26.69 12.09
CA ARG A 105 -5.88 25.30 11.64
C ARG A 105 -5.33 25.27 10.22
N PRO A 106 -4.20 24.60 9.94
CA PRO A 106 -3.66 24.57 8.59
C PRO A 106 -4.77 24.10 7.65
N LEU A 107 -5.20 25.01 6.77
CA LEU A 107 -6.31 24.76 5.88
C LEU A 107 -5.93 23.58 4.97
N PRO A 108 -6.86 22.65 4.67
CA PRO A 108 -6.57 21.55 3.77
C PRO A 108 -6.02 22.07 2.44
N GLY A 109 -4.86 21.56 2.02
CA GLY A 109 -4.21 21.95 0.76
C GLY A 109 -2.89 22.70 0.95
N TYR A 110 -2.34 23.19 -0.15
CA TYR A 110 -1.09 23.94 -0.15
C TYR A 110 -1.27 25.30 0.55
N PRO A 111 -0.39 25.71 1.47
CA PRO A 111 -0.51 26.99 2.17
C PRO A 111 -0.60 28.16 1.19
N MET A 112 -1.62 29.02 1.35
CA MET A 112 -1.89 30.17 0.49
C MET A 112 -2.16 29.83 -0.99
N GLY A 113 -2.36 28.55 -1.34
CA GLY A 113 -2.72 28.12 -2.69
C GLY A 113 -4.20 28.35 -2.99
N HIS A 114 -4.53 28.47 -4.28
CA HIS A 114 -5.91 28.41 -4.76
C HIS A 114 -6.57 27.09 -4.32
N LYS A 115 -7.87 27.10 -3.97
CA LYS A 115 -8.58 25.88 -3.54
C LYS A 115 -9.13 25.14 -4.76
N MET A 116 -8.90 23.83 -4.82
CA MET A 116 -9.59 22.97 -5.78
C MET A 116 -11.10 23.02 -5.50
N LYS A 117 -11.91 23.21 -6.54
CA LYS A 117 -13.36 23.19 -6.38
C LYS A 117 -13.78 21.80 -5.88
N ALA A 118 -14.56 21.73 -4.81
CA ALA A 118 -14.89 20.47 -4.12
C ALA A 118 -15.55 19.40 -5.01
N ARG A 119 -16.14 19.79 -6.14
CA ARG A 119 -16.76 18.89 -7.13
C ARG A 119 -15.87 18.53 -8.32
N ALA A 120 -14.67 19.10 -8.44
CA ALA A 120 -13.85 18.99 -9.64
C ALA A 120 -13.04 17.68 -9.74
N GLY A 121 -13.02 16.83 -8.71
CA GLY A 121 -12.18 15.61 -8.72
C GLY A 121 -10.69 15.95 -8.88
N MET A 122 -9.87 14.99 -9.33
CA MET A 122 -8.47 15.27 -9.69
C MET A 122 -8.41 16.05 -11.01
N ASP A 123 -8.38 17.38 -10.92
CA ASP A 123 -8.29 18.27 -12.08
C ASP A 123 -6.82 18.56 -12.42
N GLY A 124 -6.34 18.07 -13.56
CA GLY A 124 -4.96 18.26 -14.02
C GLY A 124 -4.59 19.74 -14.23
N ALA A 125 -5.51 20.56 -14.74
CA ALA A 125 -5.24 21.98 -14.98
C ALA A 125 -5.01 22.75 -13.68
N TYR A 126 -5.76 22.41 -12.64
CA TYR A 126 -5.57 22.96 -11.30
C TYR A 126 -4.20 22.59 -10.71
N TYR A 127 -3.74 21.34 -10.89
CA TYR A 127 -2.43 20.93 -10.38
C TYR A 127 -1.27 21.58 -11.13
N GLU A 128 -1.40 21.82 -12.44
CA GLU A 128 -0.39 22.57 -13.21
C GLU A 128 -0.30 24.03 -12.74
N GLN A 129 -1.44 24.69 -12.56
CA GLN A 129 -1.46 26.05 -12.03
C GLN A 129 -0.84 26.12 -10.62
N MET A 130 -1.16 25.17 -9.75
CA MET A 130 -0.55 25.09 -8.41
C MET A 130 0.97 24.87 -8.50
N ARG A 131 1.44 24.06 -9.46
CA ARG A 131 2.86 23.81 -9.68
C ARG A 131 3.59 25.09 -10.07
N GLU A 132 3.03 25.88 -10.98
CA GLU A 132 3.57 27.18 -11.38
C GLU A 132 3.63 28.15 -10.19
N ASP A 133 2.52 28.29 -9.44
CA ASP A 133 2.45 29.12 -8.23
C ASP A 133 3.53 28.72 -7.19
N ILE A 134 3.83 27.42 -7.05
CA ILE A 134 4.85 26.91 -6.13
C ILE A 134 6.25 27.29 -6.59
N ILE A 135 6.52 27.16 -7.88
CA ILE A 135 7.83 27.47 -8.48
C ILE A 135 8.11 28.97 -8.34
N GLU A 136 7.16 29.81 -8.74
CA GLU A 136 7.31 31.27 -8.66
C GLU A 136 7.60 31.74 -7.22
N ARG A 137 6.89 31.18 -6.23
CA ARG A 137 7.12 31.52 -4.81
C ARG A 137 8.50 31.08 -4.32
N ARG A 138 9.03 29.96 -4.81
CA ARG A 138 10.39 29.52 -4.48
C ARG A 138 11.41 30.44 -5.09
N ASP A 139 11.25 30.79 -6.36
CA ASP A 139 12.17 31.68 -7.07
C ASP A 139 12.23 33.08 -6.42
N LEU A 140 11.07 33.62 -6.04
CA LEU A 140 10.98 34.89 -5.31
C LEU A 140 11.67 34.82 -3.94
N ARG A 141 11.47 33.72 -3.21
CA ARG A 141 12.13 33.50 -1.92
C ARG A 141 13.64 33.43 -2.09
N ASP A 142 14.13 32.65 -3.04
CA ASP A 142 15.55 32.47 -3.31
C ASP A 142 16.20 33.76 -3.83
N ALA A 143 15.48 34.59 -4.59
CA ALA A 143 15.92 35.93 -4.97
C ALA A 143 16.06 36.84 -3.73
N SER A 144 15.06 36.83 -2.83
CA SER A 144 15.10 37.63 -1.60
C SER A 144 16.24 37.23 -0.66
N GLU A 145 16.52 35.92 -0.53
CA GLU A 145 17.63 35.40 0.28
C GLU A 145 18.99 35.80 -0.33
N ARG A 146 19.10 35.79 -1.68
CA ARG A 146 20.29 36.27 -2.39
C ARG A 146 20.53 37.76 -2.17
N ASP A 147 19.52 38.60 -2.29
CA ASP A 147 19.65 40.05 -2.09
C ASP A 147 20.03 40.40 -0.64
N LEU A 148 19.44 39.70 0.34
CA LEU A 148 19.82 39.84 1.75
C LEU A 148 21.27 39.42 2.02
N SER A 149 21.77 38.38 1.36
CA SER A 149 23.17 37.97 1.51
C SER A 149 24.14 39.00 0.92
N ARG A 150 23.82 39.58 -0.26
CA ARG A 150 24.61 40.65 -0.89
C ARG A 150 24.64 41.94 -0.08
N ALA A 151 23.52 42.30 0.56
CA ALA A 151 23.46 43.48 1.43
C ALA A 151 24.32 43.33 2.70
N LYS A 152 24.54 42.11 3.18
CA LYS A 152 25.38 41.83 4.35
C LYS A 152 26.88 41.84 4.04
N THR A 153 27.29 41.58 2.79
CA THR A 153 28.71 41.58 2.38
C THR A 153 29.29 42.97 2.11
N HIS A 154 28.45 44.01 2.05
CA HIS A 154 28.86 45.40 1.80
C HIS A 154 28.79 46.31 3.05
N LYS A 155 28.74 45.71 4.26
CA LYS A 155 28.97 46.38 5.54
C LYS A 155 30.24 45.84 6.16
#